data_AF-A0A9Q8QGQ9-F1
#
_entry.id   AF-A0A9Q8QGQ9-F1
#
_cell.length_a   1.000
_cell.length_b   1.000
_cell.length_c   1.000
_cell.angle_alpha   90.00
_cell.angle_beta   90.00
_cell.angle_gamma   90.00
#
_symmetry.space_group_name_H-M   'P 1'
#
loop_
_entity.id
_entity.type
_entity.pdbx_description
1 polymer ?
#
loop_
_entity_poly.entity_id
_entity_poly.type
_entity_poly.pdbx_seq_one_letter_code
_entity_poly.pdbx_strand_id
1 'polypeptide(L)'
;MADRCPLIKYNAFWTSPGSESITWLGLLYSIFCLTSQMQCQESVRCKAQNRASPAGSFLPSHRILDYREKVVQCLVRGQFAKGGPDILETLVHYVVIENYLNKDSNIGVWLLMGNIVQIAIRMGYHRDPQHFKSLSPFHGEMRRRLWATIYSLDVGFATQMGLPGSIKHALCNTMPPRNLQDRDFDAGSAELPPARPLDELTSSTVIIAKIHVATTIGDVSDMVCSPLPLAYGDLVAANTRLDEMYAALPGPCKPLLALSESLLDPPSVVYQRINFCMHYQRARILVNWKFLSTAKDVTRSSNPCWGIVMEAATEILRLQQHLMADDDDSGVLDVLPPTGVVDSCFMNNGYFLAASVACFLLRHRKDQMSSHELCEVRGLLERSLSIWSRADNVSREADRVVVALRIVLDKPEEHGTRTAMETAGAQAQAGGGEREPPTYKGWNQSDRGRCVLDSLGRGQATASSFASFFEDLPLMMATDVDASSFPALPAIPMMDYWPHVDRGI
;
A
#
# COMPACT_ATOMS: atom_id res chain seq x y z
N MET A 1 35.71 1.33 -16.48
CA MET A 1 35.15 2.60 -15.95
C MET A 1 33.68 2.65 -16.37
N ALA A 2 32.75 2.88 -15.43
CA ALA A 2 31.31 3.16 -15.68
C ALA A 2 30.37 2.00 -16.10
N ASP A 3 30.63 0.75 -15.71
CA ASP A 3 29.93 -0.44 -16.24
C ASP A 3 28.46 -0.66 -15.78
N ARG A 4 27.88 0.25 -14.99
CA ARG A 4 26.53 0.05 -14.38
C ARG A 4 25.67 1.31 -14.21
N CYS A 5 25.94 2.40 -14.93
CA CYS A 5 24.92 3.44 -15.06
C CYS A 5 23.77 2.87 -15.92
N PRO A 6 22.49 2.92 -15.47
CA PRO A 6 21.37 2.37 -16.23
C PRO A 6 21.30 2.89 -17.67
N LEU A 7 21.66 4.17 -17.89
CA LEU A 7 21.69 4.79 -19.21
C LEU A 7 22.85 4.27 -20.08
N ILE A 8 24.00 3.93 -19.49
CA ILE A 8 25.12 3.35 -20.24
C ILE A 8 24.77 1.94 -20.70
N LYS A 9 24.22 1.11 -19.81
CA LYS A 9 23.73 -0.23 -20.17
C LYS A 9 22.59 -0.16 -21.19
N TYR A 10 21.67 0.77 -21.02
CA TYR A 10 20.60 1.00 -21.99
C TYR A 10 21.15 1.36 -23.38
N ASN A 11 22.12 2.27 -23.45
CA ASN A 11 22.75 2.64 -24.72
C ASN A 11 23.54 1.48 -25.34
N ALA A 12 24.24 0.68 -24.51
CA ALA A 12 24.97 -0.51 -24.96
C ALA A 12 24.03 -1.62 -25.44
N PHE A 13 22.85 -1.77 -24.83
CA PHE A 13 21.85 -2.73 -25.26
C PHE A 13 21.40 -2.48 -26.71
N TRP A 14 21.22 -1.21 -27.11
CA TRP A 14 20.83 -0.88 -28.49
C TRP A 14 21.92 -1.15 -29.52
N THR A 15 23.20 -1.17 -29.12
CA THR A 15 24.31 -1.55 -30.01
C THR A 15 24.49 -3.06 -30.08
N SER A 16 24.17 -3.80 -29.00
CA SER A 16 24.21 -5.26 -28.98
C SER A 16 23.08 -5.87 -28.14
N PRO A 17 21.87 -6.06 -28.72
CA PRO A 17 20.69 -6.52 -27.97
C PRO A 17 20.83 -7.92 -27.36
N GLY A 18 21.69 -8.77 -27.93
CA GLY A 18 21.92 -10.13 -27.42
C GLY A 18 22.93 -10.23 -26.27
N SER A 19 23.56 -9.12 -25.87
CA SER A 19 24.62 -9.13 -24.86
C SER A 19 24.11 -9.08 -23.42
N GLU A 20 22.88 -8.59 -23.21
CA GLU A 20 22.33 -8.36 -21.88
C GLU A 20 21.53 -9.56 -21.35
N SER A 21 21.46 -9.66 -20.03
CA SER A 21 20.76 -10.75 -19.35
C SER A 21 19.24 -10.59 -19.38
N ILE A 22 18.51 -11.71 -19.28
CA ILE A 22 17.04 -11.69 -19.18
C ILE A 22 16.54 -10.97 -17.92
N THR A 23 17.32 -10.99 -16.84
CA THR A 23 16.97 -10.31 -15.58
C THR A 23 17.09 -8.79 -15.72
N TRP A 24 18.10 -8.31 -16.44
CA TRP A 24 18.23 -6.91 -16.79
C TRP A 24 17.10 -6.42 -17.70
N LEU A 25 16.67 -7.22 -18.68
CA LEU A 25 15.48 -6.91 -19.50
C LEU A 25 14.23 -6.79 -18.63
N GLY A 26 14.07 -7.65 -17.62
CA GLY A 26 12.99 -7.55 -16.63
C GLY A 26 13.01 -6.20 -15.91
N LEU A 27 14.19 -5.75 -15.46
CA LEU A 27 14.35 -4.44 -14.84
C LEU A 27 13.98 -3.31 -15.81
N LEU A 28 14.43 -3.37 -17.06
CA LEU A 28 14.11 -2.35 -18.06
C LEU A 28 12.59 -2.26 -18.35
N TYR A 29 11.92 -3.41 -18.55
CA TYR A 29 10.47 -3.43 -18.73
C TYR A 29 9.72 -2.90 -17.50
N SER A 30 10.24 -3.14 -16.30
CA SER A 30 9.63 -2.64 -15.07
C SER A 30 9.72 -1.12 -14.98
N ILE A 31 10.85 -0.53 -15.41
CA ILE A 31 11.01 0.92 -15.53
C ILE A 31 10.01 1.48 -16.54
N PHE A 32 9.91 0.89 -17.74
CA PHE A 32 8.94 1.32 -18.75
C PHE A 32 7.49 1.24 -18.28
N CYS A 33 7.15 0.20 -17.52
CA CYS A 33 5.83 0.03 -16.95
C CYS A 33 5.51 1.16 -15.95
N LEU A 34 6.40 1.39 -14.97
CA LEU A 34 6.24 2.45 -13.97
C LEU A 34 6.18 3.84 -14.60
N THR A 35 7.07 4.14 -15.55
CA THR A 35 7.05 5.44 -16.24
C THR A 35 5.77 5.63 -17.05
N SER A 36 5.28 4.57 -17.70
CA SER A 36 4.02 4.62 -18.46
C SER A 36 2.80 4.83 -17.54
N GLN A 37 2.80 4.23 -16.34
CA GLN A 37 1.77 4.47 -15.32
C GLN A 37 1.77 5.93 -14.86
N MET A 38 2.94 6.48 -14.54
CA MET A 38 3.07 7.88 -14.12
C MET A 38 2.61 8.85 -15.23
N GLN A 39 3.03 8.62 -16.47
CA GLN A 39 2.64 9.46 -17.61
C GLN A 39 1.13 9.34 -17.92
N CYS A 40 0.54 8.15 -17.79
CA CYS A 40 -0.90 7.98 -18.01
C CYS A 40 -1.72 8.77 -16.99
N GLN A 41 -1.29 8.80 -15.73
CA GLN A 41 -1.94 9.58 -14.68
C GLN A 41 -1.87 11.09 -14.96
N GLU A 42 -0.72 11.57 -15.41
CA GLU A 42 -0.54 12.96 -15.82
C GLU A 42 -1.39 13.33 -17.06
N SER A 43 -1.55 12.41 -18.01
CA SER A 43 -2.38 12.64 -19.20
C SER A 43 -3.88 12.67 -18.88
N VAL A 44 -4.37 11.80 -17.98
CA VAL A 44 -5.76 11.84 -17.49
C VAL A 44 -6.03 13.18 -16.79
N ARG A 45 -5.06 13.69 -16.02
CA ARG A 45 -5.13 15.03 -15.39
C ARG A 45 -5.32 16.15 -16.42
N CYS A 46 -4.45 16.24 -17.44
CA CYS A 46 -4.56 17.30 -18.46
C CYS A 46 -5.88 17.24 -19.24
N LYS A 47 -6.47 16.05 -19.41
CA LYS A 47 -7.75 15.86 -20.08
C LYS A 47 -8.94 16.23 -19.20
N ALA A 48 -8.91 15.95 -17.90
CA ALA A 48 -9.94 16.41 -16.96
C ALA A 48 -10.05 17.96 -16.94
N GLN A 49 -8.92 18.64 -17.19
CA GLN A 49 -8.82 20.10 -17.24
C GLN A 49 -9.43 20.71 -18.53
N ASN A 50 -9.46 19.95 -19.63
CA ASN A 50 -10.09 20.34 -20.88
C ASN A 50 -11.44 19.61 -21.01
N ARG A 51 -12.54 20.22 -20.54
CA ARG A 51 -13.95 19.72 -20.54
C ARG A 51 -14.53 19.24 -21.90
N ALA A 52 -13.70 18.99 -22.92
CA ALA A 52 -14.08 18.67 -24.29
C ALA A 52 -13.90 17.19 -24.69
N SER A 53 -13.70 16.25 -23.75
CA SER A 53 -13.67 14.83 -24.09
C SER A 53 -14.45 13.99 -23.06
N PRO A 54 -15.34 13.08 -23.52
CA PRO A 54 -16.04 12.19 -22.61
C PRO A 54 -15.02 11.33 -21.87
N ALA A 55 -15.29 11.04 -20.60
CA ALA A 55 -14.49 10.21 -19.72
C ALA A 55 -14.12 8.89 -20.43
N GLY A 56 -12.92 8.87 -21.04
CA GLY A 56 -12.37 7.66 -21.61
C GLY A 56 -12.05 6.70 -20.48
N SER A 57 -12.49 5.45 -20.62
CA SER A 57 -12.35 4.38 -19.62
C SER A 57 -11.01 4.44 -18.87
N PHE A 58 -11.07 4.38 -17.53
CA PHE A 58 -9.94 4.27 -16.59
C PHE A 58 -9.12 2.97 -16.73
N LEU A 59 -9.26 2.26 -17.85
CA LEU A 59 -8.52 1.03 -18.11
C LEU A 59 -7.04 1.36 -18.29
N PRO A 60 -6.13 0.61 -17.63
CA PRO A 60 -4.70 0.73 -17.88
C PRO A 60 -4.44 0.65 -19.39
N SER A 61 -3.61 1.55 -19.92
CA SER A 61 -3.18 1.47 -21.31
C SER A 61 -2.69 0.04 -21.60
N HIS A 62 -3.08 -0.54 -22.74
CA HIS A 62 -2.67 -1.89 -23.13
C HIS A 62 -1.15 -2.09 -23.02
N ARG A 63 -0.38 -1.02 -23.26
CA ARG A 63 1.09 -0.99 -23.10
C ARG A 63 1.57 -1.28 -21.68
N ILE A 64 0.86 -0.78 -20.66
CA ILE A 64 1.19 -1.03 -19.24
C ILE A 64 1.03 -2.52 -18.94
N LEU A 65 -0.05 -3.13 -19.42
CA LEU A 65 -0.30 -4.56 -19.24
C LEU A 65 0.73 -5.41 -19.99
N ASP A 66 1.09 -5.01 -21.22
CA ASP A 66 2.12 -5.68 -22.01
C ASP A 66 3.49 -5.63 -21.31
N TYR A 67 3.91 -4.46 -20.82
CA TYR A 67 5.18 -4.32 -20.09
C TYR A 67 5.17 -5.10 -18.79
N ARG A 68 4.09 -5.03 -18.01
CA ARG A 68 3.90 -5.85 -16.81
C ARG A 68 4.05 -7.35 -17.11
N GLU A 69 3.42 -7.83 -18.19
CA GLU A 69 3.56 -9.22 -18.61
C GLU A 69 5.02 -9.57 -18.92
N LYS A 70 5.75 -8.68 -19.62
CA LYS A 70 7.18 -8.90 -19.91
C LYS A 70 8.05 -8.94 -18.65
N VAL A 71 7.75 -8.11 -17.65
CA VAL A 71 8.43 -8.18 -16.34
C VAL A 71 8.28 -9.58 -15.74
N VAL A 72 7.06 -10.11 -15.69
CA VAL A 72 6.77 -11.46 -15.15
C VAL A 72 7.49 -12.54 -15.96
N GLN A 73 7.42 -12.51 -17.29
CA GLN A 73 8.11 -13.47 -18.16
C GLN A 73 9.63 -13.47 -17.91
N CYS A 74 10.22 -12.29 -17.71
CA CYS A 74 11.65 -12.16 -17.42
C CYS A 74 12.00 -12.69 -16.02
N LEU A 75 11.20 -12.40 -14.99
CA LEU A 75 11.41 -12.92 -13.63
C LEU A 75 11.34 -14.45 -13.58
N VAL A 76 10.35 -15.05 -14.24
CA VAL A 76 10.19 -16.51 -14.31
C VAL A 76 11.37 -17.15 -15.04
N ARG A 77 11.73 -16.65 -16.23
CA ARG A 77 12.88 -17.14 -17.00
C ARG A 77 14.21 -16.93 -16.27
N GLY A 78 14.34 -15.83 -15.56
CA GLY A 78 15.47 -15.50 -14.69
C GLY A 78 15.52 -16.30 -13.40
N GLN A 79 14.53 -17.17 -13.14
CA GLN A 79 14.44 -18.00 -11.93
C GLN A 79 14.56 -17.16 -10.66
N PHE A 80 13.76 -16.07 -10.57
CA PHE A 80 13.83 -15.04 -9.53
C PHE A 80 14.01 -15.57 -8.09
N ALA A 81 13.44 -16.73 -7.75
CA ALA A 81 13.56 -17.35 -6.43
C ALA A 81 15.01 -17.72 -6.06
N LYS A 82 15.90 -17.95 -7.04
CA LYS A 82 17.34 -18.19 -6.83
C LYS A 82 18.10 -16.90 -6.46
N GLY A 83 17.49 -15.74 -6.66
CA GLY A 83 18.18 -14.45 -6.60
C GLY A 83 19.12 -14.24 -7.78
N GLY A 84 19.78 -13.09 -7.83
CA GLY A 84 20.71 -12.75 -8.91
C GLY A 84 20.82 -11.23 -9.13
N PRO A 85 21.63 -10.80 -10.11
CA PRO A 85 21.68 -9.41 -10.49
C PRO A 85 20.31 -8.93 -10.97
N ASP A 86 19.95 -7.70 -10.61
CA ASP A 86 18.74 -6.99 -11.03
C ASP A 86 17.39 -7.60 -10.56
N ILE A 87 17.39 -8.82 -9.97
CA ILE A 87 16.17 -9.54 -9.58
C ILE A 87 15.41 -8.80 -8.48
N LEU A 88 16.08 -8.34 -7.43
CA LEU A 88 15.40 -7.68 -6.32
C LEU A 88 14.86 -6.30 -6.72
N GLU A 89 15.64 -5.55 -7.48
CA GLU A 89 15.22 -4.28 -8.06
C GLU A 89 13.98 -4.48 -8.96
N THR A 90 14.00 -5.50 -9.81
CA THR A 90 12.86 -5.86 -10.67
C THR A 90 11.64 -6.29 -9.84
N LEU A 91 11.82 -7.08 -8.79
CA LEU A 91 10.73 -7.51 -7.91
C LEU A 91 10.12 -6.35 -7.12
N VAL A 92 10.94 -5.42 -6.63
CA VAL A 92 10.48 -4.20 -5.95
C VAL A 92 9.70 -3.32 -6.91
N HIS A 93 10.18 -3.14 -8.14
CA HIS A 93 9.37 -2.44 -9.16
C HIS A 93 8.07 -3.18 -9.46
N TYR A 94 8.11 -4.52 -9.56
CA TYR A 94 6.94 -5.33 -9.85
C TYR A 94 5.84 -5.20 -8.77
N VAL A 95 6.19 -5.28 -7.48
CA VAL A 95 5.20 -5.10 -6.40
C VAL A 95 4.61 -3.68 -6.39
N VAL A 96 5.41 -2.67 -6.76
CA VAL A 96 4.93 -1.28 -6.91
C VAL A 96 4.01 -1.14 -8.14
N ILE A 97 4.32 -1.81 -9.25
CA ILE A 97 3.44 -1.87 -10.44
C ILE A 97 2.08 -2.47 -10.06
N GLU A 98 2.07 -3.60 -9.34
CA GLU A 98 0.83 -4.21 -8.85
C GLU A 98 0.06 -3.26 -7.93
N ASN A 99 0.76 -2.60 -7.01
CA ASN A 99 0.15 -1.63 -6.10
C ASN A 99 -0.54 -0.48 -6.85
N TYR A 100 0.02 0.02 -7.96
CA TYR A 100 -0.62 1.07 -8.76
C TYR A 100 -1.77 0.57 -9.65
N LEU A 101 -1.78 -0.72 -9.99
CA LEU A 101 -2.89 -1.31 -10.75
C LEU A 101 -4.09 -1.64 -9.87
N ASN A 102 -3.88 -1.87 -8.57
CA ASN A 102 -4.93 -2.15 -7.62
C ASN A 102 -5.35 -0.88 -6.88
N LYS A 103 -6.65 -0.56 -6.90
CA LYS A 103 -7.21 0.57 -6.14
C LYS A 103 -7.51 0.22 -4.69
N ASP A 104 -7.86 -1.03 -4.46
CA ASP A 104 -8.13 -1.62 -3.15
C ASP A 104 -6.91 -2.34 -2.60
N SER A 105 -6.93 -2.65 -1.31
CA SER A 105 -5.94 -3.56 -0.72
C SER A 105 -6.01 -4.94 -1.39
N ASN A 106 -4.83 -5.51 -1.70
CA ASN A 106 -4.74 -6.79 -2.40
C ASN A 106 -3.84 -7.76 -1.63
N ILE A 107 -4.46 -8.82 -1.08
CA ILE A 107 -3.78 -9.85 -0.28
C ILE A 107 -2.65 -10.52 -1.08
N GLY A 108 -2.85 -10.75 -2.38
CA GLY A 108 -1.82 -11.33 -3.25
C GLY A 108 -0.58 -10.43 -3.37
N VAL A 109 -0.76 -9.11 -3.40
CA VAL A 109 0.36 -8.15 -3.41
C VAL A 109 1.11 -8.16 -2.07
N TRP A 110 0.39 -8.26 -0.95
CA TRP A 110 1.01 -8.42 0.37
C TRP A 110 1.79 -9.73 0.50
N LEU A 111 1.24 -10.86 0.03
CA LEU A 111 1.95 -12.15 -0.01
C LEU A 111 3.20 -12.11 -0.92
N LEU A 112 3.11 -11.42 -2.06
CA LEU A 112 4.26 -11.17 -2.94
C LEU A 112 5.35 -10.39 -2.18
N MET A 113 4.99 -9.35 -1.42
CA MET A 113 5.95 -8.61 -0.60
C MET A 113 6.67 -9.53 0.40
N GLY A 114 5.94 -10.44 1.07
CA GLY A 114 6.53 -11.46 1.94
C GLY A 114 7.57 -12.33 1.22
N ASN A 115 7.29 -12.76 -0.01
CA ASN A 115 8.26 -13.49 -0.84
C ASN A 115 9.51 -12.66 -1.17
N ILE A 116 9.33 -11.37 -1.49
CA ILE A 116 10.44 -10.44 -1.76
C ILE A 116 11.35 -10.32 -0.53
N VAL A 117 10.77 -10.21 0.66
CA VAL A 117 11.52 -10.19 1.93
C VAL A 117 12.35 -11.47 2.08
N GLN A 118 11.76 -12.64 1.86
CA GLN A 118 12.49 -13.92 1.96
C GLN A 118 13.65 -14.02 0.97
N ILE A 119 13.45 -13.59 -0.29
CA ILE A 119 14.50 -13.56 -1.31
C ILE A 119 15.61 -12.58 -0.90
N ALA A 120 15.26 -11.38 -0.41
CA ALA A 120 16.22 -10.37 0.04
C ALA A 120 17.05 -10.87 1.24
N ILE A 121 16.41 -11.54 2.20
CA ILE A 121 17.08 -12.17 3.34
C ILE A 121 18.05 -13.26 2.87
N ARG A 122 17.60 -14.16 1.98
CA ARG A 122 18.43 -15.21 1.38
C ARG A 122 19.63 -14.63 0.62
N MET A 123 19.45 -13.49 -0.04
CA MET A 123 20.52 -12.74 -0.72
C MET A 123 21.39 -11.90 0.24
N GLY A 124 21.11 -11.90 1.54
CA GLY A 124 21.91 -11.24 2.58
C GLY A 124 21.70 -9.73 2.72
N TYR A 125 20.57 -9.17 2.29
CA TYR A 125 20.32 -7.72 2.37
C TYR A 125 20.03 -7.21 3.79
N HIS A 126 19.56 -8.10 4.67
CA HIS A 126 19.34 -7.84 6.09
C HIS A 126 20.65 -7.70 6.92
N ARG A 127 21.80 -7.93 6.28
CA ARG A 127 23.12 -7.80 6.89
C ARG A 127 23.88 -6.61 6.34
N ASP A 128 24.52 -5.83 7.20
CA ASP A 128 25.23 -4.63 6.73
C ASP A 128 26.37 -4.98 5.77
N PRO A 129 26.47 -4.30 4.61
CA PRO A 129 27.52 -4.52 3.63
C PRO A 129 28.95 -4.40 4.16
N GLN A 130 29.19 -3.66 5.25
CA GLN A 130 30.53 -3.53 5.86
C GLN A 130 31.13 -4.87 6.30
N HIS A 131 30.29 -5.89 6.52
CA HIS A 131 30.73 -7.22 6.91
C HIS A 131 31.18 -8.08 5.71
N PHE A 132 31.00 -7.61 4.47
CA PHE A 132 31.31 -8.36 3.26
C PHE A 132 32.47 -7.73 2.49
N LYS A 133 33.67 -8.32 2.63
CA LYS A 133 34.90 -7.82 1.95
C LYS A 133 34.82 -7.84 0.42
N SER A 134 33.93 -8.64 -0.16
CA SER A 134 33.77 -8.79 -1.61
C SER A 134 32.89 -7.70 -2.25
N LEU A 135 32.22 -6.87 -1.45
CA LEU A 135 31.36 -5.81 -1.97
C LEU A 135 32.14 -4.51 -2.10
N SER A 136 32.06 -3.88 -3.28
CA SER A 136 32.57 -2.52 -3.43
C SER A 136 31.71 -1.53 -2.63
N PRO A 137 32.24 -0.36 -2.25
CA PRO A 137 31.49 0.66 -1.53
C PRO A 137 30.17 1.05 -2.22
N PHE A 138 30.20 1.18 -3.55
CA PHE A 138 29.01 1.43 -4.36
C PHE A 138 27.95 0.34 -4.20
N HIS A 139 28.32 -0.93 -4.32
CA HIS A 139 27.37 -2.03 -4.18
C HIS A 139 26.84 -2.13 -2.74
N GLY A 140 27.69 -1.85 -1.75
CA GLY A 140 27.24 -1.77 -0.36
C GLY A 140 26.17 -0.70 -0.18
N GLU A 141 26.41 0.50 -0.67
CA GLU A 141 25.43 1.59 -0.55
C GLU A 141 24.12 1.30 -1.31
N MET A 142 24.20 0.76 -2.53
CA MET A 142 23.00 0.35 -3.28
C MET A 142 22.19 -0.72 -2.53
N ARG A 143 22.86 -1.67 -1.86
CA ARG A 143 22.19 -2.67 -1.03
C ARG A 143 21.51 -2.07 0.21
N ARG A 144 22.13 -1.09 0.88
CA ARG A 144 21.49 -0.36 2.00
C ARG A 144 20.22 0.36 1.54
N ARG A 145 20.28 1.05 0.40
CA ARG A 145 19.12 1.76 -0.18
C ARG A 145 17.99 0.81 -0.58
N LEU A 146 18.31 -0.32 -1.19
CA LEU A 146 17.31 -1.31 -1.58
C LEU A 146 16.69 -2.00 -0.36
N TRP A 147 17.51 -2.36 0.64
CA TRP A 147 17.01 -2.93 1.90
C TRP A 147 16.08 -1.97 2.63
N ALA A 148 16.46 -0.69 2.75
CA ALA A 148 15.62 0.35 3.34
C ALA A 148 14.27 0.47 2.61
N THR A 149 14.28 0.41 1.27
CA THR A 149 13.05 0.42 0.46
C THR A 149 12.18 -0.80 0.72
N ILE A 150 12.77 -2.01 0.72
CA ILE A 150 12.07 -3.27 1.00
C ILE A 150 11.44 -3.23 2.40
N TYR A 151 12.17 -2.73 3.38
CA TYR A 151 11.69 -2.61 4.76
C TYR A 151 10.47 -1.69 4.85
N SER A 152 10.56 -0.49 4.25
CA SER A 152 9.44 0.46 4.27
C SER A 152 8.22 -0.07 3.53
N LEU A 153 8.40 -0.83 2.45
CA LEU A 153 7.29 -1.48 1.73
C LEU A 153 6.64 -2.60 2.55
N ASP A 154 7.43 -3.48 3.20
CA ASP A 154 6.90 -4.56 4.05
C ASP A 154 6.03 -3.99 5.18
N VAL A 155 6.52 -2.97 5.90
CA VAL A 155 5.74 -2.28 6.94
C VAL A 155 4.49 -1.61 6.36
N GLY A 156 4.61 -0.97 5.19
CA GLY A 156 3.48 -0.33 4.51
C GLY A 156 2.36 -1.32 4.18
N PHE A 157 2.68 -2.41 3.46
CA PHE A 157 1.71 -3.43 3.07
C PHE A 157 1.13 -4.15 4.28
N ALA A 158 1.95 -4.49 5.27
CA ALA A 158 1.47 -5.12 6.50
C ALA A 158 0.49 -4.21 7.27
N THR A 159 0.80 -2.91 7.37
CA THR A 159 -0.10 -1.91 7.99
C THR A 159 -1.40 -1.73 7.20
N GLN A 160 -1.36 -1.83 5.88
CA GLN A 160 -2.56 -1.76 5.03
C GLN A 160 -3.51 -2.94 5.31
N MET A 161 -2.94 -4.13 5.51
CA MET A 161 -3.65 -5.35 5.89
C MET A 161 -3.90 -5.48 7.39
N GLY A 162 -3.49 -4.48 8.18
CA GLY A 162 -3.32 -4.48 9.65
C GLY A 162 -2.83 -5.81 10.24
N LEU A 163 -1.81 -6.36 9.61
CA LEU A 163 -1.03 -7.51 10.04
C LEU A 163 0.39 -7.05 10.47
N PRO A 164 1.12 -7.87 11.24
CA PRO A 164 2.52 -7.61 11.52
C PRO A 164 3.38 -7.77 10.26
N GLY A 165 4.48 -7.00 10.19
CA GLY A 165 5.46 -7.09 9.10
C GLY A 165 6.23 -8.41 9.10
N SER A 166 6.70 -8.81 7.93
CA SER A 166 7.53 -10.01 7.73
C SER A 166 8.93 -9.82 8.31
N ILE A 167 9.45 -8.59 8.24
CA ILE A 167 10.80 -8.26 8.71
C ILE A 167 10.77 -8.04 10.22
N LYS A 168 11.63 -8.77 10.93
CA LYS A 168 11.90 -8.54 12.35
C LYS A 168 13.15 -7.71 12.52
N HIS A 169 13.00 -6.47 13.00
CA HIS A 169 14.10 -5.51 13.12
C HIS A 169 15.29 -6.09 13.91
N ALA A 170 15.01 -6.80 15.00
CA ALA A 170 16.02 -7.44 15.86
C ALA A 170 16.92 -8.48 15.14
N LEU A 171 16.51 -8.99 13.97
CA LEU A 171 17.29 -9.95 13.18
C LEU A 171 18.12 -9.28 12.07
N CYS A 172 18.04 -7.96 11.97
CA CYS A 172 18.68 -7.14 10.94
C CYS A 172 19.79 -6.29 11.57
N ASN A 173 20.87 -6.04 10.83
CA ASN A 173 21.91 -5.09 11.28
C ASN A 173 22.36 -4.12 10.18
N THR A 174 21.66 -4.09 9.04
CA THR A 174 21.92 -3.13 7.96
C THR A 174 21.68 -1.70 8.45
N MET A 175 22.70 -0.86 8.32
CA MET A 175 22.60 0.56 8.68
C MET A 175 21.76 1.34 7.64
N PRO A 176 21.15 2.47 8.04
CA PRO A 176 20.54 3.39 7.09
C PRO A 176 21.51 3.81 5.98
N PRO A 177 21.03 4.09 4.76
CA PRO A 177 21.88 4.57 3.67
C PRO A 177 22.51 5.92 4.02
N ARG A 178 23.65 6.22 3.39
CA ARG A 178 24.35 7.49 3.59
C ARG A 178 23.67 8.58 2.78
N ASN A 179 23.50 9.78 3.35
CA ASN A 179 22.89 10.91 2.66
C ASN A 179 23.82 11.44 1.55
N LEU A 180 23.68 10.91 0.34
CA LEU A 180 24.50 11.21 -0.83
C LEU A 180 23.63 11.40 -2.08
N GLN A 181 24.08 12.26 -2.99
CA GLN A 181 23.54 12.34 -4.35
C GLN A 181 24.07 11.18 -5.19
N ASP A 182 23.31 10.75 -6.21
CA ASP A 182 23.75 9.68 -7.12
C ASP A 182 25.00 10.06 -7.93
N ARG A 183 25.25 11.35 -8.11
CA ARG A 183 26.45 11.88 -8.78
C ARG A 183 27.70 11.92 -7.91
N ASP A 184 27.58 11.65 -6.61
CA ASP A 184 28.70 11.81 -5.66
C ASP A 184 29.66 10.60 -5.69
N PHE A 185 29.20 9.45 -6.18
CA PHE A 185 29.97 8.20 -6.20
C PHE A 185 29.45 7.27 -7.29
N ASP A 186 30.29 6.33 -7.71
CA ASP A 186 29.98 5.38 -8.78
C ASP A 186 30.62 3.99 -8.52
N ALA A 187 30.43 3.06 -9.46
CA ALA A 187 30.96 1.71 -9.37
C ALA A 187 32.50 1.62 -9.24
N GLY A 188 33.24 2.67 -9.62
CA GLY A 188 34.69 2.76 -9.52
C GLY A 188 35.20 3.41 -8.23
N SER A 189 34.30 3.91 -7.38
CA SER A 189 34.67 4.58 -6.13
C SER A 189 35.27 3.59 -5.13
N ALA A 190 36.49 3.87 -4.67
CA ALA A 190 37.24 3.05 -3.70
C ALA A 190 36.71 3.18 -2.26
N GLU A 191 36.04 4.29 -1.96
CA GLU A 191 35.35 4.56 -0.70
C GLU A 191 34.11 5.44 -0.94
N LEU A 192 33.19 5.49 0.03
CA LEU A 192 32.06 6.40 -0.03
C LEU A 192 32.46 7.80 0.48
N PRO A 193 32.04 8.88 -0.20
CA PRO A 193 32.28 10.24 0.26
C PRO A 193 31.56 10.51 1.60
N PRO A 194 31.99 11.52 2.38
CA PRO A 194 31.33 11.92 3.62
C PRO A 194 29.84 12.19 3.42
N ALA A 195 29.04 11.91 4.45
CA ALA A 195 27.60 12.16 4.41
C ALA A 195 27.31 13.66 4.32
N ARG A 196 26.34 14.04 3.48
CA ARG A 196 25.82 15.41 3.43
C ARG A 196 24.87 15.67 4.61
N PRO A 197 24.71 16.93 5.07
CA PRO A 197 23.73 17.27 6.10
C PRO A 197 22.32 16.79 5.73
N LEU A 198 21.56 16.30 6.71
CA LEU A 198 20.20 15.77 6.46
C LEU A 198 19.21 16.85 5.99
N ASP A 199 19.50 18.13 6.26
CA ASP A 199 18.70 19.25 5.76
C ASP A 199 18.92 19.52 4.26
N GLU A 200 19.93 18.91 3.65
CA GLU A 200 20.12 18.94 2.20
C GLU A 200 19.34 17.80 1.53
N LEU A 201 18.48 18.16 0.57
CA LEU A 201 17.75 17.18 -0.23
C LEU A 201 18.70 16.46 -1.20
N THR A 202 18.80 15.15 -1.06
CA THR A 202 19.56 14.24 -1.93
C THR A 202 18.72 13.09 -2.46
N SER A 203 19.26 12.34 -3.42
CA SER A 203 18.70 11.06 -3.87
C SER A 203 18.40 10.08 -2.72
N SER A 204 19.05 10.21 -1.56
CA SER A 204 18.90 9.29 -0.42
C SER A 204 18.01 9.82 0.71
N THR A 205 17.79 11.14 0.80
CA THR A 205 17.12 11.77 1.98
C THR A 205 15.76 11.14 2.26
N VAL A 206 14.94 10.94 1.23
CA VAL A 206 13.62 10.31 1.36
C VAL A 206 13.72 8.85 1.82
N ILE A 207 14.70 8.09 1.32
CA ILE A 207 14.90 6.69 1.70
C ILE A 207 15.30 6.60 3.17
N ILE A 208 16.17 7.51 3.63
CA ILE A 208 16.59 7.64 5.04
C ILE A 208 15.38 7.95 5.93
N ALA A 209 14.56 8.94 5.54
CA ALA A 209 13.34 9.27 6.27
C ALA A 209 12.35 8.08 6.32
N LYS A 210 12.19 7.36 5.20
CA LYS A 210 11.32 6.18 5.12
C LYS A 210 11.75 5.04 6.04
N ILE A 211 13.04 4.73 6.12
CA ILE A 211 13.49 3.66 7.02
C ILE A 211 13.38 4.07 8.49
N HIS A 212 13.65 5.34 8.82
CA HIS A 212 13.43 5.90 10.16
C HIS A 212 11.97 5.77 10.61
N VAL A 213 11.04 6.14 9.73
CA VAL A 213 9.59 6.01 10.00
C VAL A 213 9.17 4.54 10.08
N ALA A 214 9.59 3.72 9.11
CA ALA A 214 9.15 2.33 9.01
C ALA A 214 9.65 1.48 10.19
N THR A 215 10.86 1.71 10.70
CA THR A 215 11.37 0.97 11.87
C THR A 215 10.54 1.25 13.11
N THR A 216 10.26 2.52 13.42
CA THR A 216 9.43 2.91 14.56
C THR A 216 7.98 2.40 14.43
N ILE A 217 7.36 2.55 13.26
CA ILE A 217 6.00 2.04 13.01
C ILE A 217 5.97 0.51 13.06
N GLY A 218 7.00 -0.17 12.57
CA GLY A 218 7.13 -1.61 12.65
C GLY A 218 7.13 -2.12 14.09
N ASP A 219 7.93 -1.50 14.97
CA ASP A 219 7.99 -1.84 16.40
C ASP A 219 6.64 -1.61 17.09
N VAL A 220 5.98 -0.49 16.77
CA VAL A 220 4.64 -0.18 17.25
C VAL A 220 3.62 -1.22 16.77
N SER A 221 3.68 -1.59 15.49
CA SER A 221 2.79 -2.58 14.90
C SER A 221 2.97 -3.94 15.55
N ASP A 222 4.21 -4.40 15.76
CA ASP A 222 4.49 -5.67 16.43
C ASP A 222 4.00 -5.67 17.88
N MET A 223 4.17 -4.55 18.61
CA MET A 223 3.65 -4.38 19.97
C MET A 223 2.11 -4.47 20.01
N VAL A 224 1.44 -3.82 19.06
CA VAL A 224 -0.02 -3.81 18.96
C VAL A 224 -0.57 -5.14 18.42
N CYS A 225 0.14 -5.84 17.54
CA CYS A 225 -0.22 -7.18 17.05
C CYS A 225 0.04 -8.29 18.07
N SER A 226 0.82 -8.02 19.11
CA SER A 226 1.08 -8.99 20.18
C SER A 226 -0.24 -9.46 20.82
N PRO A 227 -0.40 -10.77 21.04
CA PRO A 227 -1.54 -11.32 21.79
C PRO A 227 -1.44 -11.00 23.29
N LEU A 228 -0.27 -10.55 23.77
CA LEU A 228 -0.06 -10.18 25.16
C LEU A 228 -0.82 -8.88 25.50
N PRO A 229 -1.32 -8.74 26.74
CA PRO A 229 -1.91 -7.50 27.20
C PRO A 229 -0.92 -6.34 27.07
N LEU A 230 -1.36 -5.24 26.45
CA LEU A 230 -0.57 -4.02 26.34
C LEU A 230 -0.74 -3.20 27.62
N ALA A 231 0.35 -2.84 28.30
CA ALA A 231 0.28 -1.95 29.45
C ALA A 231 0.08 -0.50 29.01
N TYR A 232 -0.65 0.29 29.81
CA TYR A 232 -0.87 1.71 29.49
C TYR A 232 0.43 2.52 29.42
N GLY A 233 1.42 2.19 30.25
CA GLY A 233 2.76 2.82 30.20
C GLY A 233 3.46 2.58 28.86
N ASP A 234 3.34 1.37 28.29
CA ASP A 234 3.92 1.03 26.99
C ASP A 234 3.23 1.78 25.85
N LEU A 235 1.90 1.97 25.95
CA LEU A 235 1.14 2.82 25.02
C LEU A 235 1.64 4.27 25.05
N VAL A 236 1.83 4.84 26.23
CA VAL A 236 2.31 6.23 26.37
C VAL A 236 3.71 6.35 25.78
N ALA A 237 4.61 5.41 26.11
CA ALA A 237 5.96 5.38 25.55
C ALA A 237 5.96 5.20 24.02
N ALA A 238 5.04 4.41 23.47
CA ALA A 238 4.88 4.25 22.03
C ALA A 238 4.41 5.54 21.34
N ASN A 239 3.43 6.26 21.92
CA ASN A 239 3.01 7.56 21.42
C ASN A 239 4.16 8.57 21.44
N THR A 240 4.91 8.68 22.55
CA THR A 240 6.07 9.56 22.64
C THR A 240 7.13 9.24 21.58
N ARG A 241 7.42 7.95 21.34
CA ARG A 241 8.35 7.54 20.27
C ARG A 241 7.87 7.93 18.88
N LEU A 242 6.57 7.83 18.60
CA LEU A 242 6.00 8.30 17.33
C LEU A 242 6.16 9.81 17.16
N ASP A 243 5.89 10.59 18.22
CA ASP A 243 6.01 12.05 18.20
C ASP A 243 7.48 12.48 17.98
N GLU A 244 8.42 11.86 18.70
CA GLU A 244 9.87 12.08 18.55
C GLU A 244 10.35 11.69 17.15
N MET A 245 9.90 10.53 16.64
CA MET A 245 10.22 10.07 15.29
C MET A 245 9.77 11.09 14.23
N TYR A 246 8.53 11.60 14.35
CA TYR A 246 7.96 12.54 13.39
C TYR A 246 8.64 13.92 13.47
N ALA A 247 8.97 14.39 14.67
CA ALA A 247 9.72 15.64 14.88
C ALA A 247 11.16 15.58 14.34
N ALA A 248 11.77 14.40 14.35
CA ALA A 248 13.14 14.16 13.89
C ALA A 248 13.27 13.96 12.36
N LEU A 249 12.20 14.14 11.58
CA LEU A 249 12.28 14.05 10.13
C LEU A 249 13.27 15.08 9.54
N PRO A 250 14.05 14.71 8.50
CA PRO A 250 14.94 15.63 7.80
C PRO A 250 14.20 16.87 7.30
N GLY A 251 14.85 18.05 7.28
CA GLY A 251 14.23 19.32 6.88
C GLY A 251 13.37 19.24 5.60
N PRO A 252 13.89 18.71 4.48
CA PRO A 252 13.11 18.55 3.24
C PRO A 252 11.87 17.64 3.36
N CYS A 253 11.83 16.76 4.36
CA CYS A 253 10.76 15.80 4.62
C CYS A 253 9.82 16.21 5.77
N LYS A 254 10.04 17.38 6.39
CA LYS A 254 9.22 17.85 7.51
C LYS A 254 7.77 18.11 7.11
N PRO A 255 6.84 18.12 8.09
CA PRO A 255 5.42 18.34 7.84
C PRO A 255 5.17 19.71 7.20
N LEU A 256 4.11 19.81 6.40
CA LEU A 256 3.66 21.07 5.84
C LEU A 256 2.94 21.87 6.92
N LEU A 257 3.25 23.15 7.08
CA LEU A 257 2.42 24.10 7.83
C LEU A 257 1.20 24.51 7.00
N ALA A 258 1.42 24.75 5.69
CA ALA A 258 0.36 24.93 4.69
C ALA A 258 0.85 24.48 3.30
N LEU A 259 -0.05 24.00 2.44
CA LEU A 259 0.30 23.56 1.08
C LEU A 259 0.82 24.71 0.20
N SER A 260 0.36 25.93 0.47
CA SER A 260 0.82 27.17 -0.17
C SER A 260 2.29 27.49 0.08
N GLU A 261 2.89 26.99 1.17
CA GLU A 261 4.31 27.16 1.47
C GLU A 261 5.20 26.21 0.65
N SER A 262 4.58 25.22 -0.01
CA SER A 262 5.27 24.16 -0.75
C SER A 262 5.21 24.33 -2.27
N LEU A 263 4.78 25.50 -2.76
CA LEU A 263 4.56 25.75 -4.20
C LEU A 263 5.83 25.61 -5.06
N LEU A 264 7.00 25.82 -4.46
CA LEU A 264 8.30 25.73 -5.15
C LEU A 264 8.98 24.37 -4.95
N ASP A 265 8.42 23.50 -4.11
CA ASP A 265 9.01 22.20 -3.84
C ASP A 265 8.69 21.18 -4.95
N PRO A 266 9.60 20.24 -5.26
CA PRO A 266 9.33 19.19 -6.22
C PRO A 266 8.09 18.35 -5.82
N PRO A 267 7.16 18.02 -6.74
CA PRO A 267 5.95 17.27 -6.41
C PRO A 267 6.22 15.94 -5.70
N SER A 268 7.33 15.28 -6.06
CA SER A 268 7.77 14.04 -5.40
C SER A 268 8.07 14.25 -3.92
N VAL A 269 8.69 15.37 -3.52
CA VAL A 269 9.01 15.69 -2.12
C VAL A 269 7.73 15.96 -1.34
N VAL A 270 6.83 16.77 -1.89
CA VAL A 270 5.56 17.09 -1.23
C VAL A 270 4.69 15.83 -1.05
N TYR A 271 4.64 14.95 -2.05
CA TYR A 271 3.99 13.65 -1.94
C TYR A 271 4.58 12.81 -0.79
N GLN A 272 5.90 12.81 -0.61
CA GLN A 272 6.52 12.08 0.51
C GLN A 272 6.19 12.69 1.87
N ARG A 273 6.12 14.01 2.01
CA ARG A 273 5.67 14.68 3.25
C ARG A 273 4.26 14.24 3.64
N ILE A 274 3.35 14.19 2.66
CA ILE A 274 1.99 13.69 2.84
C ILE A 274 2.00 12.22 3.29
N ASN A 275 2.81 11.36 2.65
CA ASN A 275 2.93 9.96 3.07
C ASN A 275 3.45 9.83 4.50
N PHE A 276 4.45 10.61 4.91
CA PHE A 276 4.95 10.58 6.28
C PHE A 276 3.88 11.01 7.29
N CYS A 277 3.12 12.07 6.99
CA CYS A 277 1.99 12.47 7.82
C CYS A 277 0.93 11.36 7.92
N MET A 278 0.55 10.78 6.78
CA MET A 278 -0.39 9.66 6.71
C MET A 278 0.06 8.48 7.59
N HIS A 279 1.31 8.03 7.43
CA HIS A 279 1.84 6.91 8.20
C HIS A 279 1.90 7.22 9.70
N TYR A 280 2.31 8.43 10.08
CA TYR A 280 2.34 8.89 11.47
C TYR A 280 0.95 8.88 12.10
N GLN A 281 -0.05 9.51 11.46
CA GLN A 281 -1.42 9.56 11.99
C GLN A 281 -2.04 8.16 12.07
N ARG A 282 -1.80 7.30 11.08
CA ARG A 282 -2.25 5.90 11.12
C ARG A 282 -1.64 5.12 12.30
N ALA A 283 -0.35 5.32 12.58
CA ALA A 283 0.30 4.69 13.72
C ALA A 283 -0.27 5.17 15.06
N ARG A 284 -0.58 6.48 15.19
CA ARG A 284 -1.28 7.02 16.36
C ARG A 284 -2.66 6.38 16.55
N ILE A 285 -3.43 6.23 15.47
CA ILE A 285 -4.71 5.51 15.52
C ILE A 285 -4.49 4.08 16.03
N LEU A 286 -3.56 3.34 15.42
CA LEU A 286 -3.29 1.93 15.71
C LEU A 286 -2.93 1.68 17.18
N VAL A 287 -2.00 2.46 17.76
CA VAL A 287 -1.55 2.32 19.16
C VAL A 287 -2.71 2.52 20.13
N ASN A 288 -3.49 3.57 19.91
CA ASN A 288 -4.53 3.99 20.85
C ASN A 288 -5.82 3.17 20.68
N TRP A 289 -6.01 2.49 19.55
CA TRP A 289 -7.21 1.71 19.24
C TRP A 289 -7.53 0.64 20.28
N LYS A 290 -6.54 -0.12 20.76
CA LYS A 290 -6.73 -1.18 21.78
C LYS A 290 -7.34 -0.67 23.10
N PHE A 291 -7.14 0.62 23.41
CA PHE A 291 -7.63 1.26 24.63
C PHE A 291 -8.95 2.02 24.44
N LEU A 292 -9.53 2.01 23.24
CA LEU A 292 -10.88 2.53 23.00
C LEU A 292 -11.94 1.55 23.52
N SER A 293 -11.79 0.25 23.23
CA SER A 293 -12.80 -0.78 23.57
C SER A 293 -12.80 -1.22 25.04
N THR A 294 -11.66 -1.13 25.73
CA THR A 294 -11.47 -1.59 27.12
C THR A 294 -11.94 -0.60 28.19
N ALA A 295 -12.31 0.62 27.81
CA ALA A 295 -12.71 1.69 28.72
C ALA A 295 -14.15 1.56 29.26
N LYS A 296 -14.55 0.37 29.71
CA LYS A 296 -15.76 0.22 30.52
C LYS A 296 -15.55 0.61 31.99
N ASP A 297 -14.31 0.55 32.53
CA ASP A 297 -14.13 0.55 34.00
C ASP A 297 -13.08 1.46 34.66
N VAL A 298 -12.43 2.42 33.98
CA VAL A 298 -11.51 3.34 34.69
C VAL A 298 -11.74 4.80 34.28
N THR A 299 -12.32 5.56 35.22
CA THR A 299 -12.48 7.04 35.22
C THR A 299 -12.72 7.67 33.85
N ARG A 300 -14.00 7.71 33.48
CA ARG A 300 -14.66 8.30 32.30
C ARG A 300 -14.17 9.68 31.81
N SER A 301 -13.24 10.38 32.47
CA SER A 301 -12.81 11.74 32.12
C SER A 301 -11.30 11.92 31.87
N SER A 302 -10.47 10.86 31.85
CA SER A 302 -9.00 11.03 31.81
C SER A 302 -8.25 10.16 30.78
N ASN A 303 -8.93 9.43 29.89
CA ASN A 303 -8.24 8.65 28.85
C ASN A 303 -8.03 9.50 27.58
N PRO A 304 -6.80 9.99 27.29
CA PRO A 304 -6.51 10.86 26.15
C PRO A 304 -6.56 10.12 24.80
N CYS A 305 -6.62 8.78 24.80
CA CYS A 305 -6.62 7.96 23.58
C CYS A 305 -7.72 8.39 22.60
N TRP A 306 -8.90 8.75 23.10
CA TRP A 306 -10.03 9.19 22.26
C TRP A 306 -9.71 10.48 21.50
N GLY A 307 -9.18 11.50 22.21
CA GLY A 307 -8.78 12.76 21.61
C GLY A 307 -7.67 12.56 20.57
N ILE A 308 -6.67 11.74 20.89
CA ILE A 308 -5.56 11.40 19.99
C ILE A 308 -6.07 10.74 18.70
N VAL A 309 -6.95 9.74 18.82
CA VAL A 309 -7.49 9.00 17.67
C VAL A 309 -8.39 9.91 16.82
N MET A 310 -9.22 10.74 17.45
CA MET A 310 -10.05 11.71 16.75
C MET A 310 -9.21 12.73 15.98
N GLU A 311 -8.24 13.34 16.66
CA GLU A 311 -7.33 14.31 16.05
C GLU A 311 -6.61 13.68 14.84
N ALA A 312 -6.05 12.48 15.01
CA ALA A 312 -5.37 11.77 13.92
C ALA A 312 -6.30 11.47 12.74
N ALA A 313 -7.54 11.01 13.00
CA ALA A 313 -8.52 10.73 11.96
C ALA A 313 -8.94 12.01 11.22
N THR A 314 -9.23 13.09 11.95
CA THR A 314 -9.60 14.38 11.33
C THR A 314 -8.45 14.93 10.49
N GLU A 315 -7.21 14.79 10.93
CA GLU A 315 -6.04 15.25 10.18
C GLU A 315 -5.88 14.49 8.84
N ILE A 316 -6.08 13.18 8.84
CA ILE A 316 -6.09 12.38 7.61
C ILE A 316 -7.22 12.82 6.66
N LEU A 317 -8.42 13.10 7.18
CA LEU A 317 -9.55 13.56 6.36
C LEU A 317 -9.32 14.99 5.82
N ARG A 318 -8.68 15.88 6.59
CA ARG A 318 -8.26 17.21 6.11
C ARG A 318 -7.26 17.06 4.96
N LEU A 319 -6.28 16.16 5.08
CA LEU A 319 -5.35 15.88 3.98
C LEU A 319 -6.09 15.39 2.72
N GLN A 320 -7.08 14.51 2.86
CA GLN A 320 -7.90 14.06 1.73
C GLN A 320 -8.54 15.24 1.00
N GLN A 321 -9.13 16.17 1.76
CA GLN A 321 -9.81 17.32 1.19
C GLN A 321 -8.86 18.27 0.48
N HIS A 322 -7.70 18.57 1.06
CA HIS A 322 -6.73 19.43 0.38
C HIS A 322 -6.20 18.83 -0.92
N LEU A 323 -6.22 17.50 -1.05
CA LEU A 323 -5.67 16.79 -2.22
C LEU A 323 -6.73 16.41 -3.26
N MET A 324 -7.98 16.29 -2.84
CA MET A 324 -9.10 15.80 -3.66
C MET A 324 -10.29 16.77 -3.70
N ALA A 325 -10.15 18.00 -3.17
CA ALA A 325 -11.15 19.04 -3.36
C ALA A 325 -11.15 19.48 -4.83
N ASP A 326 -12.36 19.57 -5.40
CA ASP A 326 -12.57 20.26 -6.66
C ASP A 326 -12.65 21.77 -6.42
N ASP A 327 -12.14 22.53 -7.39
CA ASP A 327 -12.13 24.00 -7.42
C ASP A 327 -13.52 24.68 -7.43
N ASP A 328 -14.63 23.95 -7.34
CA ASP A 328 -15.97 24.51 -7.53
C ASP A 328 -16.54 25.26 -6.30
N ASP A 329 -15.96 25.12 -5.09
CA ASP A 329 -16.53 25.72 -3.85
C ASP A 329 -15.66 26.81 -3.20
N SER A 330 -14.42 27.01 -3.64
CA SER A 330 -13.54 28.06 -3.14
C SER A 330 -13.32 29.13 -4.21
N GLY A 331 -14.07 30.23 -4.16
CA GLY A 331 -13.90 31.41 -5.03
C GLY A 331 -12.57 32.18 -4.85
N VAL A 332 -11.50 31.49 -4.44
CA VAL A 332 -10.16 32.03 -4.25
C VAL A 332 -9.24 31.40 -5.30
N LEU A 333 -8.96 32.19 -6.34
CA LEU A 333 -7.83 32.13 -7.26
C LEU A 333 -7.03 30.80 -7.28
N ASP A 334 -7.42 29.87 -8.16
CA ASP A 334 -6.58 29.09 -9.08
C ASP A 334 -5.21 28.53 -8.56
N VAL A 335 -5.10 28.14 -7.29
CA VAL A 335 -3.94 27.39 -6.78
C VAL A 335 -4.25 25.91 -6.86
N LEU A 336 -4.03 25.37 -8.06
CA LEU A 336 -3.82 23.95 -8.38
C LEU A 336 -3.27 23.18 -7.16
N PRO A 337 -3.80 22.01 -6.76
CA PRO A 337 -3.08 21.18 -5.80
C PRO A 337 -1.71 20.87 -6.42
N PRO A 338 -0.59 21.31 -5.81
CA PRO A 338 0.72 21.32 -6.45
C PRO A 338 1.28 19.92 -6.73
N THR A 339 0.60 18.86 -6.28
CA THR A 339 1.22 17.55 -6.09
C THR A 339 0.75 16.43 -6.99
N GLY A 340 -0.36 16.55 -7.72
CA GLY A 340 -0.82 15.49 -8.63
C GLY A 340 -0.76 14.11 -7.98
N VAL A 341 -1.25 13.99 -6.74
CA VAL A 341 -1.01 12.83 -5.87
C VAL A 341 -1.48 11.56 -6.57
N VAL A 342 -0.52 10.66 -6.77
CA VAL A 342 -0.75 9.34 -7.33
C VAL A 342 -1.79 8.61 -6.49
N ASP A 343 -2.95 8.35 -7.09
CA ASP A 343 -4.02 7.55 -6.50
C ASP A 343 -3.48 6.13 -6.25
N SER A 344 -3.09 5.90 -5.00
CA SER A 344 -2.41 4.71 -4.51
C SER A 344 -3.27 4.07 -3.43
N CYS A 345 -3.42 2.75 -3.46
CA CYS A 345 -4.20 2.03 -2.46
C CYS A 345 -3.69 2.28 -1.02
N PHE A 346 -2.42 2.63 -0.82
CA PHE A 346 -1.89 3.04 0.50
C PHE A 346 -2.58 4.30 1.05
N MET A 347 -2.79 5.31 0.19
CA MET A 347 -3.43 6.56 0.59
C MET A 347 -4.92 6.35 0.80
N ASN A 348 -5.58 5.65 -0.14
CA ASN A 348 -7.02 5.35 -0.06
C ASN A 348 -7.35 4.56 1.21
N ASN A 349 -6.58 3.53 1.51
CA ASN A 349 -6.76 2.75 2.74
C ASN A 349 -6.58 3.62 4.00
N GLY A 350 -5.71 4.64 3.97
CA GLY A 350 -5.56 5.59 5.07
C GLY A 350 -6.81 6.45 5.26
N TYR A 351 -7.37 6.98 4.16
CA TYR A 351 -8.61 7.74 4.19
C TYR A 351 -9.80 6.90 4.64
N PHE A 352 -9.92 5.65 4.16
CA PHE A 352 -10.98 4.72 4.57
C PHE A 352 -10.89 4.38 6.06
N LEU A 353 -9.68 4.15 6.59
CA LEU A 353 -9.46 3.95 8.02
C LEU A 353 -9.93 5.17 8.81
N ALA A 354 -9.50 6.38 8.44
CA ALA A 354 -9.87 7.60 9.12
C ALA A 354 -11.39 7.86 9.11
N ALA A 355 -12.04 7.69 7.96
CA ALA A 355 -13.49 7.82 7.84
C ALA A 355 -14.24 6.79 8.71
N SER A 356 -13.78 5.54 8.70
CA SER A 356 -14.37 4.45 9.50
C SER A 356 -14.24 4.73 11.01
N VAL A 357 -13.06 5.18 11.44
CA VAL A 357 -12.79 5.56 12.82
C VAL A 357 -13.69 6.74 13.22
N ALA A 358 -13.72 7.82 12.44
CA ALA A 358 -14.58 8.96 12.71
C ALA A 358 -16.07 8.59 12.79
N CYS A 359 -16.56 7.69 11.93
CA CYS A 359 -17.91 7.14 12.00
C CYS A 359 -18.17 6.38 13.31
N PHE A 360 -17.24 5.52 13.71
CA PHE A 360 -17.32 4.79 14.98
C PHE A 360 -17.37 5.75 16.18
N LEU A 361 -16.50 6.75 16.20
CA LEU A 361 -16.43 7.77 17.26
C LEU A 361 -17.73 8.58 17.35
N LEU A 362 -18.28 9.04 16.21
CA LEU A 362 -19.55 9.76 16.17
C LEU A 362 -20.73 8.95 16.71
N ARG A 363 -20.77 7.64 16.44
CA ARG A 363 -21.88 6.78 16.87
C ARG A 363 -21.81 6.40 18.35
N HIS A 364 -20.62 6.12 18.85
CA HIS A 364 -20.44 5.53 20.18
C HIS A 364 -20.02 6.54 21.26
N ARG A 365 -19.61 7.75 20.88
CA ARG A 365 -19.05 8.76 21.80
C ARG A 365 -19.48 10.20 21.49
N LYS A 366 -20.65 10.38 20.85
CA LYS A 366 -21.21 11.72 20.58
C LYS A 366 -21.32 12.58 21.84
N ASP A 367 -21.53 11.94 22.99
CA ASP A 367 -21.66 12.55 24.32
C ASP A 367 -20.38 13.22 24.83
N GLN A 368 -19.21 12.84 24.32
CA GLN A 368 -17.91 13.37 24.76
C GLN A 368 -17.38 14.49 23.85
N MET A 369 -18.08 14.81 22.78
CA MET A 369 -17.66 15.80 21.81
C MET A 369 -18.38 17.13 22.01
N SER A 370 -17.65 18.22 21.84
CA SER A 370 -18.26 19.55 21.75
C SER A 370 -19.11 19.68 20.50
N SER A 371 -20.06 20.61 20.50
CA SER A 371 -20.87 20.91 19.32
C SER A 371 -20.03 21.32 18.11
N HIS A 372 -18.88 21.96 18.33
CA HIS A 372 -17.96 22.37 17.27
C HIS A 372 -17.27 21.16 16.64
N GLU A 373 -16.70 20.26 17.44
CA GLU A 373 -16.05 19.03 16.95
C GLU A 373 -17.04 18.13 16.22
N LEU A 374 -18.28 18.02 16.70
CA LEU A 374 -19.32 17.25 16.01
C LEU A 374 -19.64 17.82 14.63
N CYS A 375 -19.73 19.15 14.53
CA CYS A 375 -19.98 19.84 13.26
C CYS A 375 -18.81 19.63 12.30
N GLU A 376 -17.58 19.81 12.79
CA GLU A 376 -16.37 19.61 12.00
C GLU A 376 -16.26 18.19 11.45
N VAL A 377 -16.34 17.17 12.31
CA VAL A 377 -16.22 15.76 11.89
C VAL A 377 -17.33 15.39 10.91
N ARG A 378 -18.57 15.83 11.17
CA ARG A 378 -19.69 15.60 10.22
C ARG A 378 -19.40 16.25 8.87
N GLY A 379 -18.95 17.51 8.85
CA GLY A 379 -18.58 18.20 7.62
C GLY A 379 -17.44 17.51 6.86
N LEU A 380 -16.44 16.98 7.58
CA LEU A 380 -15.36 16.22 6.96
C LEU A 380 -15.87 14.94 6.28
N LEU A 381 -16.73 14.18 6.97
CA LEU A 381 -17.32 12.95 6.45
C LEU A 381 -18.27 13.19 5.28
N GLU A 382 -19.02 14.30 5.28
CA GLU A 382 -19.90 14.67 4.17
C GLU A 382 -19.11 14.98 2.89
N ARG A 383 -17.96 15.65 3.02
CA ARG A 383 -17.05 15.87 1.89
C ARG A 383 -16.43 14.57 1.39
N SER A 384 -15.97 13.70 2.29
CA SER A 384 -15.44 12.38 1.91
C SER A 384 -16.50 11.52 1.20
N LEU A 385 -17.76 11.58 1.65
CA LEU A 385 -18.88 10.93 0.96
C LEU A 385 -19.07 11.46 -0.46
N SER A 386 -18.99 12.79 -0.66
CA SER A 386 -19.09 13.41 -1.99
C SER A 386 -17.95 12.95 -2.91
N ILE A 387 -16.72 12.94 -2.41
CA ILE A 387 -15.53 12.50 -3.16
C ILE A 387 -15.70 11.05 -3.64
N TRP A 388 -16.06 10.13 -2.75
CA TRP A 388 -16.15 8.71 -3.11
C TRP A 388 -17.42 8.32 -3.84
N SER A 389 -18.54 9.02 -3.64
CA SER A 389 -19.77 8.77 -4.42
C SER A 389 -19.59 9.07 -5.91
N ARG A 390 -18.58 9.88 -6.25
CA ARG A 390 -18.23 10.26 -7.63
C ARG A 390 -17.15 9.38 -8.24
N ALA A 391 -16.51 8.51 -7.45
CA ALA A 391 -15.55 7.56 -7.99
C ALA A 391 -16.33 6.44 -8.71
N ASP A 392 -16.13 6.30 -10.02
CA ASP A 392 -16.89 5.42 -10.95
C ASP A 392 -16.77 3.89 -10.63
N ASN A 393 -17.29 3.40 -9.50
CA ASN A 393 -17.25 1.99 -9.08
C ASN A 393 -15.85 1.32 -9.22
N VAL A 394 -14.77 2.11 -9.14
CA VAL A 394 -13.40 1.64 -9.40
C VAL A 394 -12.79 0.96 -8.16
N SER A 395 -13.35 1.20 -6.98
CA SER A 395 -12.86 0.71 -5.68
C SER A 395 -14.02 0.12 -4.87
N ARG A 396 -13.93 -1.17 -4.57
CA ARG A 396 -14.95 -1.88 -3.78
C ARG A 396 -14.87 -1.46 -2.30
N GLU A 397 -13.69 -1.11 -1.82
CA GLU A 397 -13.50 -0.55 -0.47
C GLU A 397 -14.18 0.82 -0.36
N ALA A 398 -14.08 1.66 -1.38
CA ALA A 398 -14.78 2.94 -1.42
C ALA A 398 -16.30 2.76 -1.34
N ASP A 399 -16.86 1.83 -2.12
CA ASP A 399 -18.31 1.55 -2.11
C ASP A 399 -18.80 1.16 -0.72
N ARG A 400 -18.04 0.29 -0.03
CA ARG A 400 -18.31 -0.09 1.36
C ARG A 400 -18.32 1.13 2.28
N VAL A 401 -17.31 1.99 2.18
CA VAL A 401 -17.22 3.21 3.00
C VAL A 401 -18.35 4.18 2.69
N VAL A 402 -18.74 4.37 1.43
CA VAL A 402 -19.88 5.20 1.01
C VAL A 402 -21.18 4.71 1.68
N VAL A 403 -21.43 3.41 1.69
CA VAL A 403 -22.59 2.82 2.38
C VAL A 403 -22.55 3.14 3.89
N ALA A 404 -21.40 2.98 4.55
CA ALA A 404 -21.25 3.35 5.97
C ALA A 404 -21.55 4.83 6.23
N LEU A 405 -20.97 5.70 5.41
CA LEU A 405 -21.10 7.15 5.56
C LEU A 405 -22.55 7.58 5.42
N ARG A 406 -23.29 7.03 4.44
CA ARG A 406 -24.72 7.32 4.26
C ARG A 406 -25.53 6.94 5.50
N ILE A 407 -25.23 5.79 6.11
CA ILE A 407 -25.90 5.34 7.34
C ILE A 407 -25.58 6.27 8.52
N VAL A 408 -24.30 6.63 8.73
CA VAL A 408 -23.90 7.47 9.88
C VAL A 408 -24.38 8.92 9.74
N LEU A 409 -24.50 9.41 8.51
CA LEU A 409 -24.92 10.78 8.21
C LEU A 409 -26.44 10.93 8.03
N ASP A 410 -27.20 9.84 8.11
CA ASP A 410 -28.65 9.78 7.85
C ASP A 410 -29.03 10.29 6.44
N LYS A 411 -28.22 9.96 5.42
CA LYS A 411 -28.47 10.35 4.02
C LYS A 411 -29.13 9.20 3.23
N PRO A 412 -30.20 9.46 2.45
CA PRO A 412 -30.86 8.42 1.66
C PRO A 412 -29.96 7.88 0.55
N GLU A 413 -30.17 6.63 0.11
CA GLU A 413 -29.54 6.13 -1.11
C GLU A 413 -30.05 6.94 -2.31
N GLU A 414 -29.14 7.61 -3.02
CA GLU A 414 -29.45 8.11 -4.37
C GLU A 414 -29.75 6.90 -5.25
N HIS A 415 -31.01 6.76 -5.67
CA HIS A 415 -31.48 5.68 -6.56
C HIS A 415 -31.02 5.93 -8.00
N GLY A 416 -29.72 5.99 -8.21
CA GLY A 416 -29.07 5.98 -9.52
C GLY A 416 -28.13 4.79 -9.57
N THR A 417 -28.39 3.83 -10.47
CA THR A 417 -27.53 2.68 -10.82
C THR A 417 -27.49 1.48 -9.88
N ARG A 418 -28.62 1.06 -9.29
CA ARG A 418 -28.78 -0.32 -8.77
C ARG A 418 -29.76 -1.19 -9.57
N THR A 419 -30.48 -0.60 -10.53
CA THR A 419 -31.52 -1.28 -11.34
C THR A 419 -30.98 -2.16 -12.47
N ALA A 420 -29.66 -2.19 -12.73
CA ALA A 420 -29.07 -2.99 -13.81
C ALA A 420 -28.62 -4.40 -13.36
N MET A 421 -28.37 -4.61 -12.07
CA MET A 421 -27.85 -5.91 -11.57
C MET A 421 -28.95 -6.86 -11.11
N GLU A 422 -30.09 -6.33 -10.64
CA GLU A 422 -31.25 -7.16 -10.25
C GLU A 422 -32.12 -7.60 -11.45
N THR A 423 -32.15 -6.82 -12.53
CA THR A 423 -32.87 -7.20 -13.76
C THR A 423 -32.13 -8.25 -14.60
N ALA A 424 -30.79 -8.29 -14.54
CA ALA A 424 -30.01 -9.34 -15.18
C ALA A 424 -30.15 -10.71 -14.48
N GLY A 425 -30.32 -10.72 -13.15
CA GLY A 425 -30.59 -11.94 -12.38
C GLY A 425 -32.02 -12.48 -12.58
N ALA A 426 -33.01 -11.58 -12.68
CA ALA A 426 -34.41 -11.97 -12.82
C ALA A 426 -34.79 -12.45 -14.23
N GLN A 427 -34.07 -12.04 -15.28
CA GLN A 427 -34.31 -12.51 -16.65
C GLN A 427 -33.64 -13.86 -16.98
N ALA A 428 -32.68 -14.33 -16.17
CA ALA A 428 -32.02 -15.63 -16.35
C ALA A 428 -32.81 -16.81 -15.74
N GLN A 429 -33.83 -16.55 -14.92
CA GLN A 429 -34.60 -17.58 -14.20
C GLN A 429 -35.98 -17.91 -14.81
N ALA A 430 -36.38 -17.25 -15.91
CA ALA A 430 -37.70 -17.43 -16.52
C ALA A 430 -37.72 -18.24 -17.84
N GLY A 431 -36.60 -18.86 -18.24
CA GLY A 431 -36.50 -19.56 -19.52
C GLY A 431 -35.66 -20.83 -19.48
N GLY A 432 -36.17 -21.90 -18.87
CA GLY A 432 -35.50 -23.20 -18.86
C GLY A 432 -36.50 -24.35 -18.75
N GLY A 433 -37.01 -24.81 -19.91
CA GLY A 433 -37.79 -26.04 -20.01
C GLY A 433 -36.93 -27.29 -19.81
N GLU A 434 -37.53 -28.30 -19.16
CA GLU A 434 -36.98 -29.59 -18.78
C GLU A 434 -36.18 -30.30 -19.89
N ARG A 435 -34.96 -30.78 -19.56
CA ARG A 435 -34.36 -32.00 -20.11
C ARG A 435 -33.51 -32.71 -19.06
N GLU A 436 -33.69 -34.03 -18.96
CA GLU A 436 -33.07 -34.97 -18.02
C GLU A 436 -31.53 -35.00 -18.05
N PRO A 437 -30.87 -35.37 -16.94
CA PRO A 437 -29.41 -35.49 -16.86
C PRO A 437 -28.91 -36.89 -17.30
N PRO A 438 -27.69 -37.01 -17.88
CA PRO A 438 -27.12 -38.30 -18.20
C PRO A 438 -26.42 -38.97 -16.99
N THR A 439 -26.57 -40.29 -16.92
CA THR A 439 -26.02 -41.22 -15.94
C THR A 439 -24.49 -41.29 -15.89
N TYR A 440 -23.95 -41.31 -14.67
CA TYR A 440 -22.53 -41.45 -14.31
C TYR A 440 -22.11 -42.94 -14.27
N LYS A 441 -20.94 -43.30 -14.85
CA LYS A 441 -20.28 -44.60 -14.63
C LYS A 441 -18.96 -44.39 -13.88
N GLY A 442 -18.81 -45.13 -12.78
CA GLY A 442 -17.80 -44.92 -11.74
C GLY A 442 -16.36 -45.32 -12.09
N TRP A 443 -15.45 -44.81 -11.27
CA TRP A 443 -14.02 -45.12 -11.28
C TRP A 443 -13.69 -46.17 -10.21
N ASN A 444 -12.98 -47.22 -10.60
CA ASN A 444 -12.44 -48.24 -9.71
C ASN A 444 -11.18 -47.75 -8.98
N GLN A 445 -11.08 -48.14 -7.71
CA GLN A 445 -9.91 -48.00 -6.86
C GLN A 445 -8.86 -49.05 -7.19
N SER A 446 -7.72 -48.65 -7.76
CA SER A 446 -6.41 -49.29 -7.55
C SER A 446 -5.32 -48.47 -8.24
N ASP A 447 -4.65 -47.59 -7.50
CA ASP A 447 -3.17 -47.59 -7.39
C ASP A 447 -2.69 -46.38 -6.58
N ARG A 448 -2.15 -46.67 -5.39
CA ARG A 448 -1.31 -45.74 -4.65
C ARG A 448 0.11 -45.84 -5.18
N GLY A 449 0.68 -44.69 -5.54
CA GLY A 449 2.11 -44.41 -5.42
C GLY A 449 2.90 -44.30 -6.72
N ARG A 450 3.26 -43.05 -7.10
CA ARG A 450 4.65 -42.62 -7.37
C ARG A 450 4.75 -41.15 -7.81
N CYS A 451 5.73 -40.48 -7.20
CA CYS A 451 6.58 -39.37 -7.67
C CYS A 451 5.97 -38.14 -8.37
N VAL A 452 6.01 -37.03 -7.64
CA VAL A 452 6.06 -35.64 -8.13
C VAL A 452 7.43 -35.41 -8.79
N LEU A 453 7.50 -35.24 -10.11
CA LEU A 453 8.52 -34.42 -10.82
C LEU A 453 8.48 -34.45 -12.37
N ASP A 454 7.65 -35.25 -13.04
CA ASP A 454 7.80 -35.46 -14.50
C ASP A 454 6.79 -34.77 -15.45
N SER A 455 5.98 -33.82 -14.98
CA SER A 455 4.98 -33.15 -15.85
C SER A 455 5.36 -31.73 -16.30
N LEU A 456 6.64 -31.49 -16.60
CA LEU A 456 7.11 -30.32 -17.37
C LEU A 456 7.47 -30.75 -18.80
N GLY A 457 6.47 -31.12 -19.58
CA GLY A 457 6.67 -31.57 -20.95
C GLY A 457 5.41 -31.47 -21.78
N ARG A 458 5.31 -30.37 -22.54
CA ARG A 458 4.37 -30.12 -23.65
C ARG A 458 2.90 -29.88 -23.27
N GLY A 459 2.52 -28.60 -23.36
CA GLY A 459 1.14 -28.15 -23.50
C GLY A 459 1.14 -26.64 -23.69
N GLN A 460 0.41 -26.13 -24.69
CA GLN A 460 0.29 -24.70 -24.98
C GLN A 460 -0.11 -23.91 -23.71
N ALA A 461 0.78 -23.03 -23.24
CA ALA A 461 0.53 -22.20 -22.07
C ALA A 461 -0.39 -21.03 -22.45
N THR A 462 -1.68 -21.17 -22.13
CA THR A 462 -2.60 -20.03 -22.03
C THR A 462 -2.25 -19.24 -20.76
N ALA A 463 -2.25 -17.92 -20.89
CA ALA A 463 -1.89 -16.94 -19.87
C ALA A 463 -2.62 -17.21 -18.54
N SER A 464 -1.90 -17.75 -17.57
CA SER A 464 -2.30 -17.79 -16.16
C SER A 464 -1.24 -17.02 -15.38
N SER A 465 -1.72 -15.96 -14.71
CA SER A 465 -0.97 -14.99 -13.94
C SER A 465 -0.14 -15.66 -12.85
N PHE A 466 1.01 -15.10 -12.50
CA PHE A 466 1.84 -15.51 -11.36
C PHE A 466 1.07 -15.57 -10.02
N ALA A 467 -0.08 -14.87 -9.93
CA ALA A 467 -1.04 -15.00 -8.83
C ALA A 467 -1.70 -16.39 -8.75
N SER A 468 -2.00 -17.02 -9.89
CA SER A 468 -2.61 -18.36 -9.94
C SER A 468 -1.69 -19.45 -9.35
N PHE A 469 -0.37 -19.29 -9.48
CA PHE A 469 0.61 -20.19 -8.86
C PHE A 469 0.50 -20.21 -7.32
N PHE A 470 0.03 -19.12 -6.70
CA PHE A 470 -0.19 -19.02 -5.26
C PHE A 470 -1.65 -19.27 -4.84
N GLU A 471 -2.60 -19.17 -5.78
CA GLU A 471 -4.01 -19.56 -5.57
C GLU A 471 -4.18 -21.10 -5.51
N ASP A 472 -3.26 -21.87 -6.11
CA ASP A 472 -3.33 -23.34 -6.19
C ASP A 472 -2.68 -24.08 -4.99
N LEU A 473 -2.29 -23.39 -3.91
CA LEU A 473 -1.88 -24.07 -2.66
C LEU A 473 -3.13 -24.48 -1.85
N PRO A 474 -3.38 -25.78 -1.57
CA PRO A 474 -4.53 -26.19 -0.79
C PRO A 474 -4.46 -25.65 0.64
N LEU A 475 -5.39 -24.76 0.98
CA LEU A 475 -5.69 -24.32 2.34
C LEU A 475 -6.19 -25.50 3.19
N MET A 476 -5.28 -26.23 3.83
CA MET A 476 -5.59 -27.04 5.01
C MET A 476 -5.57 -26.16 6.26
N MET A 477 -6.59 -25.32 6.43
CA MET A 477 -6.93 -24.67 7.71
C MET A 477 -8.44 -24.46 7.75
N ALA A 478 -9.21 -25.55 7.72
CA ALA A 478 -10.59 -25.58 8.15
C ALA A 478 -10.67 -26.42 9.41
N THR A 479 -10.51 -25.78 10.58
CA THR A 479 -11.05 -26.29 11.84
C THR A 479 -11.49 -25.09 12.66
N ASP A 480 -12.79 -25.10 12.98
CA ASP A 480 -13.49 -24.17 13.85
C ASP A 480 -12.64 -23.79 15.08
N VAL A 481 -12.31 -22.50 15.19
CA VAL A 481 -11.89 -21.89 16.45
C VAL A 481 -12.84 -20.74 16.72
N ASP A 482 -13.59 -20.89 17.81
CA ASP A 482 -14.60 -19.98 18.31
C ASP A 482 -14.01 -18.58 18.57
N ALA A 483 -14.30 -17.62 17.67
CA ALA A 483 -13.65 -16.31 17.57
C ALA A 483 -14.26 -15.21 18.47
N SER A 484 -14.96 -15.59 19.54
CA SER A 484 -15.75 -14.67 20.37
C SER A 484 -14.97 -13.86 21.42
N SER A 485 -13.62 -13.89 21.42
CA SER A 485 -12.82 -13.37 22.56
C SER A 485 -11.77 -12.29 22.26
N PHE A 486 -11.63 -11.75 21.04
CA PHE A 486 -10.68 -10.66 20.76
C PHE A 486 -11.16 -9.72 19.63
N PRO A 487 -11.18 -8.40 19.82
CA PRO A 487 -11.38 -7.48 18.70
C PRO A 487 -10.12 -7.48 17.82
N ALA A 488 -10.28 -7.88 16.56
CA ALA A 488 -9.24 -7.79 15.54
C ALA A 488 -8.76 -6.33 15.38
N LEU A 489 -7.48 -6.17 15.02
CA LEU A 489 -6.90 -4.87 14.71
C LEU A 489 -7.62 -4.22 13.52
N PRO A 490 -7.69 -2.88 13.44
CA PRO A 490 -8.36 -2.15 12.37
C PRO A 490 -7.47 -2.23 11.11
N ALA A 491 -7.64 -3.33 10.42
CA ALA A 491 -6.78 -3.88 9.38
C ALA A 491 -7.51 -4.08 8.05
N ILE A 492 -8.83 -4.00 8.13
CA ILE A 492 -9.83 -4.28 7.11
C ILE A 492 -10.93 -3.24 7.40
N PRO A 493 -11.60 -2.61 6.41
CA PRO A 493 -12.81 -1.86 6.69
C PRO A 493 -13.69 -2.75 7.57
N MET A 494 -14.08 -2.25 8.74
CA MET A 494 -14.73 -2.96 9.86
C MET A 494 -16.04 -3.70 9.47
N MET A 495 -16.38 -3.70 8.18
CA MET A 495 -17.56 -4.23 7.54
C MET A 495 -17.55 -5.74 7.30
N ASP A 496 -16.40 -6.40 7.22
CA ASP A 496 -16.36 -7.86 7.01
C ASP A 496 -16.77 -8.66 8.29
N TYR A 497 -17.01 -7.98 9.42
CA TYR A 497 -17.42 -8.58 10.70
C TYR A 497 -18.76 -8.07 11.26
N TRP A 498 -19.64 -7.50 10.43
CA TRP A 498 -20.99 -7.15 10.86
C TRP A 498 -21.87 -8.41 10.95
N PRO A 499 -22.57 -8.68 12.07
CA PRO A 499 -23.47 -9.83 12.13
C PRO A 499 -24.61 -9.64 11.13
N HIS A 500 -24.87 -10.68 10.35
CA HIS A 500 -26.06 -10.79 9.52
C HIS A 500 -27.29 -10.43 10.36
N VAL A 501 -27.92 -9.31 10.05
CA VAL A 501 -29.23 -8.98 10.60
C VAL A 501 -30.20 -9.94 9.93
N ASP A 502 -30.59 -10.98 10.67
CA ASP A 502 -31.73 -11.82 10.34
C ASP A 502 -32.94 -10.92 10.06
N ARG A 503 -33.36 -10.88 8.79
CA ARG A 503 -34.70 -10.43 8.42
C ARG A 503 -35.60 -11.65 8.52
N GLY A 504 -36.40 -11.72 9.57
CA GLY A 504 -37.45 -12.74 9.70
C GLY A 504 -38.39 -12.48 10.87
N ILE A 505 -39.51 -11.81 10.55
CA ILE A 505 -40.85 -11.78 11.19
C ILE A 505 -40.92 -11.57 12.71
#